data_AF-A0A7C5HZT5-F1
#
_entry.id   AF-A0A7C5HZT5-F1
#
_cell.length_a   1.000
_cell.length_b   1.000
_cell.length_c   1.000
_cell.angle_alpha   90.00
_cell.angle_beta   90.00
_cell.angle_gamma   90.00
#
_symmetry.space_group_name_H-M   'P 1'
#
loop_
_entity.id
_entity.type
_entity.pdbx_description
1 polymer ?
#
loop_
_entity_poly.entity_id
_entity_poly.type
_entity_poly.pdbx_seq_one_letter_code
_entity_poly.pdbx_strand_id
1 'polypeptide(L)'
;MEKKTILIVDDEINVCKSIDRAIQNDEYEVRRALSGEEAIDKIKENPCDLVIADLMMPGIGGIDLLKFLKTDFPKINVIMITGYPTIKTAVQAIKMGAFDYIAKPFTPEQLRTVVARCFKSEKEPEKRLPLATMPPGIYYIIGHTWVRLEEKNKGLVGVVHDFLKTVGRITNLQLPKVNDNVLQGEMCAKIKDDAGFNYGIWSPATGKVTEVNEELNKDFSLLKQSPYNDGWLFRCALTDFEEDKESLLLSK
;
A
#
# COMPACT_ATOMS: atom_id res chain seq x y z
N MET A 1 23.70 2.20 16.84
CA MET A 1 22.42 1.53 16.59
C MET A 1 22.73 0.17 15.99
N GLU A 2 22.00 -0.88 16.36
CA GLU A 2 22.09 -2.17 15.67
C GLU A 2 21.66 -1.99 14.21
N LYS A 3 22.38 -2.65 13.29
CA LYS A 3 22.02 -2.65 11.87
C LYS A 3 20.69 -3.38 11.69
N LYS A 4 19.79 -2.80 10.89
CA LYS A 4 18.53 -3.44 10.53
C LYS A 4 18.77 -4.49 9.46
N THR A 5 18.21 -5.67 9.63
CA THR A 5 18.44 -6.78 8.70
C THR A 5 17.28 -6.90 7.71
N ILE A 6 17.59 -6.89 6.41
CA ILE A 6 16.63 -7.01 5.32
C ILE A 6 16.89 -8.32 4.58
N LEU A 7 15.86 -9.13 4.38
CA LEU A 7 15.91 -10.31 3.50
C LEU A 7 15.18 -10.02 2.19
N ILE A 8 15.89 -10.10 1.07
CA ILE A 8 15.31 -10.01 -0.27
C ILE A 8 15.00 -11.42 -0.76
N VAL A 9 13.80 -11.64 -1.29
CA VAL A 9 13.34 -12.95 -1.78
C VAL A 9 12.82 -12.80 -3.20
N ASP A 10 13.54 -13.37 -4.16
CA ASP A 10 13.19 -13.30 -5.58
C ASP A 10 13.92 -14.43 -6.32
N ASP A 11 13.24 -15.18 -7.18
CA ASP A 11 13.83 -16.30 -7.92
C ASP A 11 14.85 -15.83 -8.99
N GLU A 12 14.86 -14.54 -9.32
CA GLU A 12 15.85 -13.93 -10.19
C GLU A 12 16.99 -13.26 -9.39
N ILE A 13 18.17 -13.88 -9.37
CA ILE A 13 19.36 -13.35 -8.69
C ILE A 13 19.74 -11.92 -9.14
N ASN A 14 19.44 -11.55 -10.39
CA ASN A 14 19.72 -10.21 -10.90
C ASN A 14 18.78 -9.15 -10.30
N VAL A 15 17.52 -9.51 -10.04
CA VAL A 15 16.57 -8.64 -9.33
C VAL A 15 17.01 -8.48 -7.88
N CYS A 16 17.34 -9.58 -7.19
CA CYS A 16 17.92 -9.55 -5.86
C CYS A 16 19.11 -8.60 -5.74
N LYS A 17 20.09 -8.70 -6.67
CA LYS A 17 21.26 -7.81 -6.72
C LYS A 17 20.90 -6.35 -6.98
N SER A 18 19.87 -6.10 -7.77
CA SER A 18 19.43 -4.75 -8.12
C SER A 18 18.73 -4.07 -6.94
N ILE A 19 17.86 -4.81 -6.23
CA ILE A 19 17.21 -4.36 -5.00
C ILE A 19 18.26 -4.06 -3.94
N ASP A 20 19.21 -4.98 -3.72
CA ASP A 20 20.30 -4.81 -2.76
C ASP A 20 21.08 -3.51 -3.05
N ARG A 21 21.57 -3.33 -4.28
CA ARG A 21 22.27 -2.10 -4.69
C ARG A 21 21.42 -0.84 -4.53
N ALA A 22 20.11 -0.94 -4.73
CA ALA A 22 19.21 0.21 -4.60
C ALA A 22 19.04 0.66 -3.15
N ILE A 23 19.05 -0.27 -2.19
CA ILE A 23 18.83 0.00 -0.76
C ILE A 23 20.11 -0.01 0.08
N GLN A 24 21.26 -0.36 -0.53
CA GLN A 24 22.53 -0.46 0.15
C GLN A 24 22.85 0.82 0.93
N ASN A 25 22.96 0.68 2.24
CA ASN A 25 23.26 1.74 3.20
C ASN A 25 24.00 1.10 4.39
N ASP A 26 24.85 1.85 5.06
CA ASP A 26 25.63 1.42 6.23
C ASP A 26 24.73 1.00 7.42
N GLU A 27 23.46 1.40 7.41
CA GLU A 27 22.46 1.07 8.43
C GLU A 27 21.82 -0.32 8.25
N TYR A 28 21.99 -0.96 7.08
CA TYR A 28 21.32 -2.20 6.73
C TYR A 28 22.29 -3.36 6.54
N GLU A 29 21.89 -4.53 7.01
CA GLU A 29 22.47 -5.81 6.61
C GLU A 29 21.51 -6.49 5.64
N VAL A 30 21.95 -6.71 4.40
CA VAL A 30 21.11 -7.28 3.35
C VAL A 30 21.47 -8.74 3.12
N ARG A 31 20.48 -9.62 3.27
CA ARG A 31 20.53 -11.03 2.92
C ARG A 31 19.60 -11.29 1.73
N ARG A 32 19.84 -12.37 1.01
CA ARG A 32 19.08 -12.75 -0.20
C ARG A 32 18.64 -14.20 -0.11
N ALA A 33 17.49 -14.53 -0.67
CA ALA A 33 16.99 -15.88 -0.87
C ALA A 33 16.39 -15.96 -2.29
N LEU A 34 16.56 -17.10 -2.96
CA LEU A 34 16.10 -17.34 -4.32
C LEU A 34 14.82 -18.17 -4.40
N SER A 35 14.21 -18.49 -3.25
CA SER A 35 12.90 -19.12 -3.17
C SER A 35 12.23 -18.83 -1.82
N GLY A 36 10.92 -19.06 -1.73
CA GLY A 36 10.19 -18.93 -0.47
C GLY A 36 10.65 -19.94 0.59
N GLU A 37 11.03 -21.15 0.19
CA GLU A 37 11.60 -22.18 1.06
C GLU A 37 12.93 -21.71 1.68
N GLU A 38 13.86 -21.24 0.84
CA GLU A 38 15.15 -20.72 1.30
C GLU A 38 14.96 -19.51 2.23
N ALA A 39 13.96 -18.66 1.97
CA ALA A 39 13.63 -17.54 2.83
C ALA A 39 13.17 -17.99 4.21
N ILE A 40 12.30 -19.01 4.27
CA ILE A 40 11.81 -19.57 5.54
C ILE A 40 12.95 -20.16 6.35
N ASP A 41 13.84 -20.93 5.73
CA ASP A 41 14.99 -21.54 6.41
C ASP A 41 15.91 -20.45 6.98
N LYS A 42 16.24 -19.43 6.18
CA LYS A 42 17.07 -18.30 6.61
C LYS A 42 16.46 -17.48 7.75
N ILE A 43 15.14 -17.30 7.76
CA ILE A 43 14.43 -16.56 8.81
C ILE A 43 14.40 -17.36 10.11
N LYS A 44 14.20 -18.68 10.04
CA LYS A 44 14.24 -19.57 11.20
C LYS A 44 15.62 -19.62 11.85
N GLU A 45 16.67 -19.64 11.05
CA GLU A 45 18.05 -19.61 11.56
C GLU A 45 18.42 -18.26 12.14
N ASN A 46 18.11 -17.18 11.42
CA ASN A 46 18.50 -15.82 11.78
C ASN A 46 17.36 -14.85 11.44
N PRO A 47 16.58 -14.38 12.42
CA PRO A 47 15.49 -13.42 12.22
C PRO A 47 15.94 -12.15 11.48
N CYS A 48 15.03 -11.52 10.76
CA CYS A 48 15.24 -10.23 10.09
C CYS A 48 14.16 -9.22 10.51
N ASP A 49 14.37 -7.94 10.21
CA ASP A 49 13.39 -6.89 10.51
C ASP A 49 12.40 -6.69 9.35
N LEU A 50 12.87 -6.86 8.10
CA LEU A 50 12.10 -6.63 6.89
C LEU A 50 12.36 -7.73 5.85
N VAL A 51 11.29 -8.21 5.24
CA VAL A 51 11.33 -9.06 4.04
C VAL A 51 10.84 -8.25 2.85
N ILE A 52 11.58 -8.27 1.75
CA ILE A 52 11.17 -7.74 0.45
C ILE A 52 11.01 -8.95 -0.48
N ALA A 53 9.77 -9.33 -0.80
CA ALA A 53 9.49 -10.58 -1.50
C ALA A 53 8.80 -10.35 -2.85
N ASP A 54 9.25 -11.06 -3.88
CA ASP A 54 8.48 -11.20 -5.11
C ASP A 54 7.18 -11.99 -4.85
N LEU A 55 6.10 -11.56 -5.49
CA LEU A 55 4.80 -12.18 -5.34
C LEU A 55 4.70 -13.52 -6.08
N MET A 56 5.35 -13.64 -7.23
CA MET A 56 5.22 -14.73 -8.19
C MET A 56 6.53 -15.50 -8.29
N MET A 57 6.72 -16.46 -7.38
CA MET A 57 7.88 -17.36 -7.39
C MET A 57 7.42 -18.82 -7.53
N PRO A 58 8.24 -19.70 -8.14
CA PRO A 58 8.01 -21.15 -8.09
C PRO A 58 8.02 -21.69 -6.65
N GLY A 59 7.23 -22.73 -6.38
CA GLY A 59 7.15 -23.32 -5.05
C GLY A 59 6.35 -22.44 -4.08
N ILE A 60 6.94 -22.07 -2.96
CA ILE A 60 6.34 -21.11 -2.03
C ILE A 60 6.38 -19.70 -2.64
N GLY A 61 5.21 -19.24 -3.09
CA GLY A 61 5.02 -17.89 -3.61
C GLY A 61 4.97 -16.82 -2.52
N GLY A 62 5.01 -15.55 -2.94
CA GLY A 62 5.09 -14.43 -2.01
C GLY A 62 3.88 -14.26 -1.08
N ILE A 63 2.68 -14.65 -1.54
CA ILE A 63 1.46 -14.65 -0.71
C ILE A 63 1.54 -15.70 0.40
N ASP A 64 2.00 -16.91 0.08
CA ASP A 64 2.13 -17.99 1.07
C ASP A 64 3.25 -17.66 2.07
N LEU A 65 4.36 -17.09 1.59
CA LEU A 65 5.42 -16.57 2.44
C LEU A 65 4.90 -15.48 3.38
N LEU A 66 4.14 -14.51 2.88
CA LEU A 66 3.51 -13.47 3.71
C LEU A 66 2.61 -14.08 4.79
N LYS A 67 1.78 -15.06 4.43
CA LYS A 67 0.90 -15.76 5.38
C LYS A 67 1.69 -16.42 6.50
N PHE A 68 2.75 -17.14 6.13
CA PHE A 68 3.66 -17.80 7.07
C PHE A 68 4.28 -16.78 8.02
N LEU A 69 4.87 -15.71 7.49
CA LEU A 69 5.51 -14.67 8.31
C LEU A 69 4.55 -13.97 9.25
N LYS A 70 3.32 -13.70 8.83
CA LYS A 70 2.35 -13.02 9.70
C LYS A 70 1.77 -13.94 10.78
N THR A 71 1.86 -15.26 10.58
CA THR A 71 1.46 -16.25 11.57
C THR A 71 2.59 -16.53 12.57
N ASP A 72 3.79 -16.85 12.09
CA ASP A 72 4.89 -17.34 12.93
C ASP A 72 5.87 -16.23 13.35
N PHE A 73 5.96 -15.14 12.58
CA PHE A 73 6.91 -14.04 12.78
C PHE A 73 6.25 -12.65 12.65
N PRO A 74 5.20 -12.33 13.41
CA PRO A 74 4.32 -11.17 13.18
C PRO A 74 5.03 -9.80 13.29
N LYS A 75 6.21 -9.76 13.90
CA LYS A 75 7.04 -8.55 14.00
C LYS A 75 7.81 -8.22 12.73
N ILE A 76 7.97 -9.18 11.82
CA ILE A 76 8.69 -8.98 10.56
C ILE A 76 7.78 -8.19 9.61
N ASN A 77 8.29 -7.05 9.13
CA ASN A 77 7.62 -6.29 8.09
C ASN A 77 7.82 -6.96 6.73
N VAL A 78 6.84 -6.85 5.83
CA VAL A 78 6.89 -7.50 4.52
C VAL A 78 6.49 -6.49 3.45
N ILE A 79 7.37 -6.20 2.49
CA ILE A 79 7.05 -5.44 1.28
C ILE A 79 6.93 -6.43 0.14
N MET A 80 5.77 -6.43 -0.53
CA MET A 80 5.56 -7.25 -1.71
C MET A 80 6.04 -6.51 -2.95
N ILE A 81 6.68 -7.22 -3.86
CA ILE A 81 7.09 -6.73 -5.17
C ILE A 81 6.54 -7.65 -6.25
N THR A 82 6.14 -7.16 -7.42
CA THR A 82 5.79 -8.06 -8.54
C THR A 82 5.90 -7.42 -9.91
N GLY A 83 6.23 -8.23 -10.92
CA GLY A 83 6.16 -7.87 -12.35
C GLY A 83 4.76 -7.93 -12.96
N TYR A 84 3.81 -8.58 -12.28
CA TYR A 84 2.43 -8.71 -12.75
C TYR A 84 1.47 -8.19 -11.68
N PRO A 85 1.51 -6.88 -11.40
CA PRO A 85 0.69 -6.32 -10.35
C PRO A 85 -0.78 -6.46 -10.72
N THR A 86 -1.55 -7.02 -9.79
CA THR A 86 -3.02 -7.01 -9.88
C THR A 86 -3.59 -6.51 -8.57
N ILE A 87 -4.81 -6.05 -8.66
CA ILE A 87 -5.52 -5.44 -7.54
C ILE A 87 -5.85 -6.49 -6.51
N LYS A 88 -6.35 -7.62 -7.00
CA LYS A 88 -6.66 -8.78 -6.18
C LYS A 88 -5.44 -9.17 -5.36
N THR A 89 -4.24 -9.18 -5.97
CA THR A 89 -3.00 -9.52 -5.27
C THR A 89 -2.51 -8.40 -4.34
N ALA A 90 -2.62 -7.12 -4.72
CA ALA A 90 -2.27 -5.99 -3.86
C ALA A 90 -3.19 -5.90 -2.63
N VAL A 91 -4.51 -5.90 -2.85
CA VAL A 91 -5.52 -5.90 -1.78
C VAL A 91 -5.36 -7.13 -0.89
N GLN A 92 -5.14 -8.31 -1.45
CA GLN A 92 -4.89 -9.53 -0.68
C GLN A 92 -3.63 -9.40 0.19
N ALA A 93 -2.52 -8.94 -0.38
CA ALA A 93 -1.27 -8.75 0.36
C ALA A 93 -1.45 -7.76 1.52
N ILE A 94 -2.07 -6.61 1.29
CA ILE A 94 -2.33 -5.62 2.33
C ILE A 94 -3.28 -6.18 3.41
N LYS A 95 -4.37 -6.86 3.01
CA LYS A 95 -5.28 -7.52 3.97
C LYS A 95 -4.57 -8.56 4.84
N MET A 96 -3.56 -9.22 4.30
CA MET A 96 -2.74 -10.20 5.02
C MET A 96 -1.66 -9.56 5.88
N GLY A 97 -1.49 -8.24 5.85
CA GLY A 97 -0.58 -7.49 6.70
C GLY A 97 0.77 -7.17 6.06
N ALA A 98 0.88 -7.20 4.72
CA ALA A 98 2.02 -6.60 4.04
C ALA A 98 2.09 -5.09 4.39
N PHE A 99 3.30 -4.60 4.61
CA PHE A 99 3.57 -3.19 4.88
C PHE A 99 3.30 -2.32 3.65
N ASP A 100 3.74 -2.79 2.48
CA ASP A 100 3.52 -2.09 1.21
C ASP A 100 3.59 -3.07 0.03
N TYR A 101 3.20 -2.59 -1.15
CA TYR A 101 3.15 -3.35 -2.39
C TYR A 101 3.70 -2.49 -3.54
N ILE A 102 4.74 -2.99 -4.22
CA ILE A 102 5.46 -2.26 -5.27
C ILE A 102 5.40 -3.02 -6.59
N ALA A 103 4.94 -2.35 -7.64
CA ALA A 103 4.99 -2.89 -9.01
C ALA A 103 6.40 -2.74 -9.62
N LYS A 104 6.90 -3.79 -10.28
CA LYS A 104 8.04 -3.72 -11.21
C LYS A 104 7.53 -3.21 -12.57
N PRO A 105 8.30 -2.38 -13.29
CA PRO A 105 9.57 -1.79 -12.88
C PRO A 105 9.38 -0.64 -11.88
N PHE A 106 10.27 -0.56 -10.89
CA PHE A 106 10.33 0.53 -9.91
C PHE A 106 11.69 1.22 -9.95
N THR A 107 11.73 2.48 -9.51
CA THR A 107 12.98 3.22 -9.38
C THR A 107 13.69 2.88 -8.06
N PRO A 108 15.03 3.00 -7.99
CA PRO A 108 15.75 2.85 -6.72
C PRO A 108 15.25 3.80 -5.62
N GLU A 109 14.81 5.00 -6.00
CA GLU A 109 14.25 5.99 -5.08
C GLU A 109 12.90 5.54 -4.50
N GLN A 110 12.01 4.98 -5.33
CA GLN A 110 10.75 4.40 -4.85
C GLN A 110 11.00 3.29 -3.84
N LEU A 111 11.93 2.38 -4.12
CA LEU A 111 12.25 1.29 -3.19
C LEU A 111 12.83 1.81 -1.87
N ARG A 112 13.83 2.71 -1.92
CA ARG A 112 14.41 3.33 -0.72
C ARG A 112 13.38 4.06 0.12
N THR A 113 12.44 4.73 -0.53
CA THR A 113 11.32 5.42 0.12
C THR A 113 10.49 4.47 0.97
N VAL A 114 10.06 3.35 0.40
CA VAL A 114 9.22 2.38 1.13
C VAL A 114 9.99 1.73 2.27
N VAL A 115 11.26 1.36 2.05
CA VAL A 115 12.12 0.80 3.10
C VAL A 115 12.32 1.78 4.26
N ALA A 116 12.60 3.06 3.95
CA ALA A 116 12.76 4.09 4.97
C ALA A 116 11.46 4.33 5.77
N ARG A 117 10.30 4.33 5.09
CA ARG A 117 8.99 4.43 5.75
C ARG A 117 8.78 3.29 6.74
N CYS A 118 9.09 2.06 6.32
CA CYS A 118 8.95 0.85 7.13
C CYS A 118 9.70 0.94 8.46
N PHE A 119 10.98 1.33 8.43
CA PHE A 119 11.78 1.45 9.66
C PHE A 119 11.48 2.71 10.46
N LYS A 120 10.92 3.76 9.86
CA LYS A 120 10.48 4.94 10.58
C LYS A 120 9.21 4.66 11.40
N SER A 121 8.24 3.92 10.84
CA SER A 121 7.02 3.52 11.57
C SER A 121 7.30 2.63 12.79
N GLU A 122 8.43 1.94 12.86
CA GLU A 122 8.81 1.15 14.04
C GLU A 122 9.27 2.01 15.23
N LYS A 123 9.76 3.24 14.99
CA LYS A 123 10.31 4.13 16.04
C LYS A 123 9.26 4.97 16.74
N GLU A 124 8.11 5.19 16.10
CA GLU A 124 6.96 5.79 16.75
C GLU A 124 6.11 4.63 17.29
N PRO A 125 6.07 4.38 18.61
CA PRO A 125 5.06 3.48 19.13
C PRO A 125 3.74 4.12 18.75
N GLU A 126 3.05 3.54 17.78
CA GLU A 126 1.66 3.86 17.51
C GLU A 126 0.96 3.72 18.87
N LYS A 127 0.69 4.86 19.50
CA LYS A 127 -0.61 5.02 20.13
C LYS A 127 -1.56 4.62 19.03
N ARG A 128 -2.05 3.37 19.08
CA ARG A 128 -3.30 2.99 18.44
C ARG A 128 -4.35 3.88 19.08
N LEU A 129 -4.37 5.14 18.65
CA LEU A 129 -5.52 6.00 18.79
C LEU A 129 -6.65 5.17 18.20
N PRO A 130 -7.79 5.07 18.89
CA PRO A 130 -8.93 4.33 18.35
C PRO A 130 -9.09 4.77 16.90
N LEU A 131 -9.28 3.80 15.97
CA LEU A 131 -9.59 4.10 14.57
C LEU A 131 -10.47 5.35 14.59
N ALA A 132 -10.03 6.44 13.97
CA ALA A 132 -10.92 7.59 13.83
C ALA A 132 -12.18 7.00 13.21
N THR A 133 -13.27 6.93 13.97
CA THR A 133 -14.35 5.99 13.71
C THR A 133 -14.88 6.28 12.33
N MET A 134 -14.56 5.41 11.38
CA MET A 134 -15.00 5.58 10.01
C MET A 134 -16.53 5.65 10.06
N PRO A 135 -17.16 6.68 9.49
CA PRO A 135 -18.61 6.79 9.55
C PRO A 135 -19.25 5.51 9.00
N PRO A 136 -20.35 5.03 9.60
CA PRO A 136 -21.00 3.79 9.18
C PRO A 136 -21.47 3.88 7.73
N GLY A 137 -21.53 2.74 7.04
CA GLY A 137 -22.02 2.67 5.66
C GLY A 137 -20.97 3.03 4.60
N ILE A 138 -19.70 3.11 4.98
CA ILE A 138 -18.57 3.28 4.06
C ILE A 138 -17.91 1.93 3.80
N TYR A 139 -17.71 1.62 2.52
CA TYR A 139 -16.91 0.48 2.08
C TYR A 139 -15.45 0.91 1.94
N TYR A 140 -14.48 0.08 2.33
CA TYR A 140 -13.07 0.48 2.27
C TYR A 140 -12.12 -0.69 2.07
N ILE A 141 -10.97 -0.37 1.46
CA ILE A 141 -9.77 -1.20 1.44
C ILE A 141 -8.99 -0.85 2.71
N ILE A 142 -8.64 -1.87 3.51
CA ILE A 142 -7.86 -1.70 4.74
C ILE A 142 -6.60 -0.89 4.42
N GLY A 143 -6.40 0.21 5.15
CA GLY A 143 -5.18 1.01 5.06
C GLY A 143 -5.00 1.81 3.76
N HIS A 144 -6.01 1.95 2.90
CA HIS A 144 -5.87 2.72 1.65
C HIS A 144 -7.03 3.67 1.35
N THR A 145 -8.09 3.19 0.69
CA THR A 145 -9.16 4.02 0.14
C THR A 145 -10.52 3.57 0.61
N TRP A 146 -11.45 4.50 0.60
CA TRP A 146 -12.84 4.27 0.97
C TRP A 146 -13.77 4.77 -0.13
N VAL A 147 -14.94 4.14 -0.23
CA VAL A 147 -16.05 4.53 -1.09
C VAL A 147 -17.34 4.55 -0.28
N ARG A 148 -18.04 5.67 -0.34
CA ARG A 148 -19.39 5.83 0.22
C ARG A 148 -20.38 5.82 -0.92
N LEU A 149 -21.43 5.01 -0.78
CA LEU A 149 -22.53 5.01 -1.75
C LEU A 149 -23.38 6.28 -1.58
N GLU A 150 -23.66 6.93 -2.70
CA GLU A 150 -24.60 8.03 -2.86
C GLU A 150 -25.78 7.57 -3.75
N GLU A 151 -26.76 8.45 -3.98
CA GLU A 151 -27.92 8.12 -4.83
C GLU A 151 -27.53 7.72 -6.26
N LYS A 152 -28.31 6.82 -6.88
CA LYS A 152 -28.21 6.44 -8.31
C LYS A 152 -26.86 5.82 -8.72
N ASN A 153 -26.35 4.83 -7.96
CA ASN A 153 -25.07 4.16 -8.23
C ASN A 153 -23.87 5.12 -8.29
N LYS A 154 -23.91 6.21 -7.52
CA LYS A 154 -22.75 7.09 -7.38
C LYS A 154 -21.91 6.66 -6.19
N GLY A 155 -20.60 6.64 -6.36
CA GLY A 155 -19.63 6.40 -5.30
C GLY A 155 -18.82 7.65 -5.05
N LEU A 156 -18.78 8.10 -3.80
CA LEU A 156 -17.84 9.12 -3.32
C LEU A 156 -16.57 8.43 -2.83
N VAL A 157 -15.43 8.70 -3.45
CA VAL A 157 -14.16 8.05 -3.16
C VAL A 157 -13.24 8.96 -2.36
N GLY A 158 -12.55 8.41 -1.36
CA GLY A 158 -11.51 9.10 -0.61
C GLY A 158 -10.42 8.19 -0.07
N VAL A 159 -9.52 8.74 0.73
CA VAL A 159 -8.38 8.02 1.33
C VAL A 159 -8.62 7.87 2.84
N VAL A 160 -8.32 6.68 3.37
CA VAL A 160 -8.52 6.43 4.81
C VAL A 160 -7.54 7.27 5.63
N HIS A 161 -8.01 7.74 6.80
CA HIS A 161 -7.25 8.65 7.64
C HIS A 161 -5.90 8.06 8.08
N ASP A 162 -5.84 6.77 8.39
CA ASP A 162 -4.62 6.13 8.89
C ASP A 162 -3.52 6.08 7.83
N PHE A 163 -3.87 5.86 6.56
CA PHE A 163 -2.91 5.97 5.45
C PHE A 163 -2.32 7.39 5.40
N LEU A 164 -3.17 8.42 5.48
CA LEU A 164 -2.76 9.81 5.37
C LEU A 164 -1.88 10.29 6.54
N LYS A 165 -1.93 9.64 7.70
CA LYS A 165 -0.99 9.87 8.80
C LYS A 165 0.43 9.45 8.45
N THR A 166 0.58 8.39 7.64
CA THR A 166 1.89 7.90 7.19
C THR A 166 2.53 8.75 6.10
N VAL A 167 1.74 9.63 5.48
CA VAL A 167 2.19 10.58 4.45
C VAL A 167 2.74 11.83 5.15
N GLY A 168 3.86 12.38 4.69
CA GLY A 168 4.38 13.68 5.16
C GLY A 168 3.46 14.87 4.85
N ARG A 169 3.99 16.09 4.82
CA ARG A 169 3.20 17.27 4.39
C ARG A 169 2.97 17.15 2.89
N ILE A 170 1.71 17.04 2.47
CA ILE A 170 1.37 16.86 1.05
C ILE A 170 1.80 18.11 0.27
N THR A 171 2.58 17.91 -0.79
CA THR A 171 3.07 18.98 -1.69
C THR A 171 2.48 18.89 -3.08
N ASN A 172 2.03 17.70 -3.49
CA ASN A 172 1.37 17.48 -4.78
C ASN A 172 0.32 16.37 -4.65
N LEU A 173 -0.79 16.55 -5.36
CA LEU A 173 -1.84 15.56 -5.51
C LEU A 173 -2.23 15.50 -7.00
N GLN A 174 -2.13 14.31 -7.58
CA GLN A 174 -2.63 14.03 -8.93
C GLN A 174 -3.94 13.26 -8.79
N LEU A 175 -5.04 13.87 -9.22
CA LEU A 175 -6.37 13.29 -9.26
C LEU A 175 -6.69 12.77 -10.68
N PRO A 176 -7.65 11.84 -10.81
CA PRO A 176 -8.16 11.48 -12.14
C PRO A 176 -8.95 12.65 -12.73
N LYS A 177 -9.25 12.59 -14.03
CA LYS A 177 -10.07 13.60 -14.73
C LYS A 177 -11.52 13.15 -14.83
N VAL A 178 -12.43 14.11 -14.95
CA VAL A 178 -13.83 13.83 -15.27
C VAL A 178 -13.89 13.06 -16.61
N ASN A 179 -14.69 12.00 -16.64
CA ASN A 179 -14.81 10.99 -17.69
C ASN A 179 -13.71 9.92 -17.77
N ASP A 180 -12.69 9.96 -16.91
CA ASP A 180 -11.75 8.84 -16.82
C ASP A 180 -12.47 7.59 -16.31
N ASN A 181 -12.10 6.43 -16.84
CA ASN A 181 -12.54 5.15 -16.28
C ASN A 181 -11.59 4.79 -15.13
N VAL A 182 -12.14 4.41 -13.99
CA VAL A 182 -11.41 3.84 -12.87
C VAL A 182 -11.83 2.39 -12.72
N LEU A 183 -10.86 1.50 -12.57
CA LEU A 183 -11.11 0.09 -12.27
C LEU A 183 -10.74 -0.16 -10.82
N GLN A 184 -11.53 -0.97 -10.10
CA GLN A 184 -11.25 -1.29 -8.70
C GLN A 184 -9.82 -1.81 -8.57
N GLY A 185 -9.04 -1.04 -7.83
CA GLY A 185 -7.65 -1.13 -7.38
C GLY A 185 -6.59 -0.62 -8.34
N GLU A 186 -6.96 -0.15 -9.52
CA GLU A 186 -6.00 0.53 -10.37
C GLU A 186 -5.66 1.86 -9.71
N MET A 187 -4.44 2.32 -9.93
CA MET A 187 -4.02 3.60 -9.40
C MET A 187 -4.83 4.71 -10.05
N CYS A 188 -5.69 5.34 -9.27
CA CYS A 188 -6.55 6.43 -9.72
C CYS A 188 -5.99 7.81 -9.35
N ALA A 189 -5.16 7.89 -8.31
CA ALA A 189 -4.53 9.13 -7.87
C ALA A 189 -3.11 8.90 -7.33
N LYS A 190 -2.34 9.98 -7.18
CA LYS A 190 -0.99 9.95 -6.58
C LYS A 190 -0.81 11.11 -5.62
N ILE A 191 -0.21 10.84 -4.47
CA ILE A 191 0.17 11.86 -3.49
C ILE A 191 1.71 11.96 -3.46
N LYS A 192 2.23 13.19 -3.40
CA LYS A 192 3.64 13.45 -3.09
C LYS A 192 3.75 14.28 -1.82
N ASP A 193 4.67 13.94 -0.93
CA ASP A 193 4.93 14.71 0.27
C ASP A 193 6.16 15.64 0.16
N ASP A 194 6.47 16.34 1.24
CA ASP A 194 7.58 17.28 1.38
C ASP A 194 8.95 16.61 1.52
N ALA A 195 8.98 15.34 1.91
CA ALA A 195 10.17 14.49 1.84
C ALA A 195 10.44 13.97 0.42
N GLY A 196 9.54 14.23 -0.53
CA GLY A 196 9.65 13.81 -1.93
C GLY A 196 9.08 12.41 -2.22
N PHE A 197 8.49 11.75 -1.22
CA PHE A 197 7.93 10.41 -1.34
C PHE A 197 6.65 10.41 -2.16
N ASN A 198 6.51 9.44 -3.07
CA ASN A 198 5.34 9.27 -3.92
C ASN A 198 4.51 8.08 -3.44
N TYR A 199 3.20 8.30 -3.32
CA TYR A 199 2.23 7.36 -2.79
C TYR A 199 1.16 7.13 -3.86
N GLY A 200 0.99 5.88 -4.28
CA GLY A 200 -0.10 5.49 -5.18
C GLY A 200 -1.41 5.35 -4.41
N ILE A 201 -2.49 5.90 -4.96
CA ILE A 201 -3.84 5.74 -4.43
C ILE A 201 -4.62 4.85 -5.39
N TRP A 202 -5.13 3.74 -4.87
CA TRP A 202 -5.86 2.74 -5.64
C TRP A 202 -7.36 2.96 -5.55
N SER A 203 -8.06 2.79 -6.67
CA SER A 203 -9.51 2.95 -6.70
C SER A 203 -10.18 1.87 -5.84
N PRO A 204 -11.10 2.20 -4.93
CA PRO A 204 -11.85 1.18 -4.19
C PRO A 204 -12.96 0.53 -5.01
N ALA A 205 -13.30 1.09 -6.18
CA ALA A 205 -14.42 0.64 -7.00
C ALA A 205 -14.20 0.89 -8.50
N THR A 206 -14.97 0.19 -9.31
CA THR A 206 -15.00 0.24 -10.77
C THR A 206 -16.11 1.18 -11.25
N GLY A 207 -15.78 2.08 -12.16
CA GLY A 207 -16.73 3.03 -12.70
C GLY A 207 -16.12 4.15 -13.53
N LYS A 208 -16.92 5.17 -13.82
CA LYS A 208 -16.50 6.35 -14.57
C LYS A 208 -16.51 7.59 -13.70
N VAL A 209 -15.41 8.32 -13.66
CA VAL A 209 -15.28 9.56 -12.87
C VAL A 209 -16.27 10.60 -13.38
N THR A 210 -17.12 11.09 -12.49
CA THR A 210 -18.16 12.08 -12.77
C THR A 210 -17.82 13.46 -12.22
N GLU A 211 -17.01 13.52 -11.16
CA GLU A 211 -16.64 14.76 -10.48
C GLU A 211 -15.31 14.57 -9.77
N VAL A 212 -14.52 15.65 -9.64
CA VAL A 212 -13.24 15.66 -8.94
C VAL A 212 -13.26 16.80 -7.92
N ASN A 213 -12.71 16.59 -6.73
CA ASN A 213 -12.72 17.60 -5.68
C ASN A 213 -11.70 18.72 -5.98
N GLU A 214 -12.17 19.81 -6.58
CA GLU A 214 -11.32 20.95 -6.93
C GLU A 214 -10.79 21.71 -5.70
N GLU A 215 -11.43 21.59 -4.54
CA GLU A 215 -10.97 22.24 -3.30
C GLU A 215 -9.61 21.70 -2.84
N LEU A 216 -9.30 20.45 -3.17
CA LEU A 216 -7.99 19.86 -2.87
C LEU A 216 -6.84 20.55 -3.62
N ASN A 217 -7.09 21.19 -4.77
CA ASN A 217 -6.07 21.98 -5.46
C ASN A 217 -5.71 23.26 -4.70
N LYS A 218 -6.60 23.73 -3.83
CA LYS A 218 -6.42 24.93 -3.00
C LYS A 218 -5.85 24.58 -1.63
N ASP A 219 -6.33 23.48 -1.04
CA ASP A 219 -5.93 23.06 0.30
C ASP A 219 -5.83 21.53 0.43
N PHE A 220 -4.61 21.00 0.38
CA PHE A 220 -4.36 19.57 0.62
C PHE A 220 -4.61 19.15 2.08
N SER A 221 -4.69 20.09 3.02
CA SER A 221 -4.87 19.77 4.44
C SER A 221 -6.23 19.14 4.73
N LEU A 222 -7.22 19.37 3.87
CA LEU A 222 -8.55 18.76 3.92
C LEU A 222 -8.49 17.23 3.92
N LEU A 223 -7.53 16.63 3.21
CA LEU A 223 -7.30 15.18 3.23
C LEU A 223 -7.09 14.69 4.67
N LYS A 224 -6.27 15.39 5.46
CA LYS A 224 -5.94 14.98 6.83
C LYS A 224 -6.97 15.47 7.86
N GLN A 225 -7.51 16.68 7.69
CA GLN A 225 -8.43 17.30 8.63
C GLN A 225 -9.86 16.74 8.54
N SER A 226 -10.32 16.44 7.33
CA SER A 226 -11.71 16.03 7.05
C SER A 226 -11.76 14.83 6.07
N PRO A 227 -11.03 13.72 6.33
CA PRO A 227 -10.81 12.62 5.37
C PRO A 227 -12.08 11.94 4.87
N TYR A 228 -13.19 12.04 5.61
CA TYR A 228 -14.46 11.38 5.30
C TYR A 228 -15.58 12.36 4.92
N ASN A 229 -15.32 13.68 4.94
CA ASN A 229 -16.28 14.69 4.53
C ASN A 229 -15.68 15.53 3.41
N ASP A 230 -14.87 16.54 3.72
CA ASP A 230 -14.38 17.51 2.73
C ASP A 230 -13.13 17.03 1.96
N GLY A 231 -12.41 16.06 2.52
CA GLY A 231 -11.21 15.44 1.96
C GLY A 231 -11.47 14.28 0.99
N TRP A 232 -12.62 14.24 0.32
CA TRP A 232 -12.90 13.27 -0.74
C TRP A 232 -12.09 13.59 -2.00
N LEU A 233 -11.75 12.58 -2.81
CA LEU A 233 -10.93 12.74 -4.01
C LEU A 233 -11.78 13.01 -5.25
N PHE A 234 -12.72 12.12 -5.55
CA PHE A 234 -13.57 12.17 -6.74
C PHE A 234 -14.89 11.42 -6.51
N ARG A 235 -15.88 11.69 -7.36
CA ARG A 235 -17.09 10.87 -7.50
C ARG A 235 -17.00 10.04 -8.77
N CYS A 236 -17.54 8.83 -8.73
CA CYS A 236 -17.69 7.99 -9.90
C CYS A 236 -19.12 7.43 -10.03
N ALA A 237 -19.56 7.22 -11.27
CA ALA A 237 -20.70 6.38 -11.58
C ALA A 237 -20.23 4.92 -11.58
N LEU A 238 -20.69 4.17 -10.59
CA LEU A 238 -20.30 2.79 -10.34
C LEU A 238 -20.96 1.85 -11.35
N THR A 239 -20.18 0.97 -11.96
CA THR A 239 -20.68 -0.01 -12.95
C THR A 239 -20.77 -1.42 -12.39
N ASP A 240 -19.80 -1.84 -11.58
CA ASP A 240 -19.64 -3.25 -11.15
C ASP A 240 -19.52 -3.38 -9.62
N PHE A 241 -20.14 -2.46 -8.87
CA PHE A 241 -19.94 -2.35 -7.43
C PHE A 241 -20.38 -3.58 -6.63
N GLU A 242 -21.33 -4.34 -7.15
CA GLU A 242 -21.82 -5.57 -6.50
C GLU A 242 -20.75 -6.68 -6.45
N GLU A 243 -19.83 -6.72 -7.41
CA GLU A 243 -18.67 -7.61 -7.38
C GLU A 243 -17.53 -6.97 -6.57
N ASP A 244 -17.28 -5.67 -6.79
CA ASP A 244 -16.25 -4.91 -6.09
C ASP A 244 -16.39 -5.03 -4.56
N LYS A 245 -17.62 -4.98 -4.02
CA LYS A 245 -17.89 -5.00 -2.58
C LYS A 245 -17.49 -6.30 -1.89
N GLU A 246 -17.40 -7.43 -2.61
CA GLU A 246 -16.98 -8.72 -2.02
C GLU A 246 -15.54 -8.63 -1.48
N SER A 247 -14.73 -7.75 -2.08
CA SER A 247 -13.36 -7.51 -1.67
C SER A 247 -13.19 -6.33 -0.71
N LEU A 248 -14.27 -5.63 -0.32
CA LEU A 248 -14.22 -4.47 0.58
C LEU A 248 -14.72 -4.80 1.99
N LEU A 249 -14.26 -4.04 2.98
CA LEU A 249 -14.84 -4.07 4.33
C LEU A 249 -15.93 -3.00 4.45
N LEU A 250 -16.97 -3.30 5.23
CA LEU A 250 -18.01 -2.33 5.58
C LEU A 250 -17.77 -1.80 6.99
N SER A 251 -17.71 -0.47 7.12
CA SER A 251 -17.71 0.21 8.42
C SER A 251 -19.07 0.09 9.10
N LYS A 252 -19.05 -0.32 10.37
CA LYS A 252 -20.23 -0.53 11.22
C LYS A 252 -20.40 0.62 12.20
#